data_AF-I0HPX3-F1
#
_entry.id   AF-I0HPX3-F1
#
_cell.length_a   1.000
_cell.length_b   1.000
_cell.length_c   1.000
_cell.angle_alpha   90.00
_cell.angle_beta   90.00
_cell.angle_gamma   90.00
#
_symmetry.space_group_name_H-M   'P 1'
#
loop_
_entity.id
_entity.type
_entity.pdbx_description
1 polymer ?
#
loop_
_entity_poly.entity_id
_entity_poly.type
_entity_poly.pdbx_seq_one_letter_code
_entity_poly.pdbx_strand_id
1 'polypeptide(L)'
;MEKPGSILRRTAGALALAAVAACPAARAEELPAATLQAVRAIAGDAAAALAPAGLRVEVVPGALDPRLKLAPCPRIEPYLPPGVRPWGRARVGLRCQGGAVAWNVYLPVTVKVWGPGVVAVSALAQGTVLAPDQLTLGQVDWAAEATPPLAAVEALAGRTLARNLAAGESLRVDDLKAREWFAAGDAVHIVARGNGFAVSTRGEALTRGIEGRPVRVRTEAGRILTGLPTAEGRVDVTL
;
A
#
# COMPACT_ATOMS: atom_id res chain seq x y z
N MET A 1 -20.56 87.15 -54.76
CA MET A 1 -20.12 87.89 -53.56
C MET A 1 -20.01 86.86 -52.45
N GLU A 2 -18.96 86.70 -51.65
CA GLU A 2 -17.64 87.30 -51.47
C GLU A 2 -16.94 86.37 -50.44
N LYS A 3 -15.61 86.26 -50.50
CA LYS A 3 -14.69 85.49 -49.64
C LYS A 3 -14.75 85.91 -48.14
N PRO A 4 -13.88 85.45 -47.19
CA PRO A 4 -12.91 84.32 -47.12
C PRO A 4 -13.14 83.45 -45.84
N GLY A 5 -12.62 82.23 -45.68
CA GLY A 5 -11.21 81.87 -45.38
C GLY A 5 -10.81 82.15 -43.92
N SER A 6 -10.54 81.13 -43.09
CA SER A 6 -9.36 81.08 -42.18
C SER A 6 -9.30 79.82 -41.29
N ILE A 7 -8.05 79.35 -41.11
CA ILE A 7 -7.43 78.78 -39.90
C ILE A 7 -7.62 77.29 -39.55
N LEU A 8 -6.56 76.57 -39.94
CA LEU A 8 -5.97 75.39 -39.34
C LEU A 8 -5.82 75.50 -37.80
N ARG A 9 -6.32 74.52 -37.03
CA ARG A 9 -5.72 74.16 -35.72
C ARG A 9 -5.75 72.65 -35.51
N ARG A 10 -4.55 72.08 -35.52
CA ARG A 10 -4.22 70.74 -35.04
C ARG A 10 -4.37 70.72 -33.52
N THR A 11 -5.09 69.75 -32.97
CA THR A 11 -4.97 69.36 -31.56
C THR A 11 -4.84 67.86 -31.46
N ALA A 12 -3.62 67.42 -31.14
CA ALA A 12 -3.31 66.09 -30.66
C ALA A 12 -3.96 65.88 -29.28
N GLY A 13 -4.53 64.71 -29.03
CA GLY A 13 -5.23 64.39 -27.77
C GLY A 13 -5.06 62.94 -27.37
N ALA A 14 -3.96 62.67 -26.67
CA ALA A 14 -3.70 61.60 -25.70
C ALA A 14 -4.32 60.20 -25.90
N LEU A 15 -3.50 59.25 -26.35
CA LEU A 15 -3.69 57.81 -26.16
C LEU A 15 -3.46 57.47 -24.67
N ALA A 16 -4.52 57.15 -23.93
CA ALA A 16 -4.40 56.64 -22.57
C ALA A 16 -4.08 55.14 -22.60
N LEU A 17 -2.82 54.76 -22.36
CA LEU A 17 -2.43 53.37 -22.10
C LEU A 17 -2.89 52.96 -20.69
N ALA A 18 -3.93 52.13 -20.62
CA ALA A 18 -4.29 51.43 -19.39
C ALA A 18 -3.27 50.32 -19.12
N ALA A 19 -2.41 50.53 -18.11
CA ALA A 19 -1.51 49.50 -17.61
C ALA A 19 -2.31 48.49 -16.77
N VAL A 20 -2.62 47.34 -17.38
CA VAL A 20 -3.20 46.18 -16.68
C VAL A 20 -2.11 45.59 -15.79
N ALA A 21 -2.18 45.87 -14.49
CA ALA A 21 -1.34 45.23 -13.49
C ALA A 21 -1.73 43.74 -13.40
N ALA A 22 -0.95 42.89 -14.05
CA ALA A 22 -1.05 41.44 -13.91
C ALA A 22 -0.60 41.07 -12.49
N CYS A 23 -1.57 40.81 -11.62
CA CYS A 23 -1.33 40.24 -10.30
C CYS A 23 -0.82 38.79 -10.50
N PRO A 24 0.40 38.44 -10.04
CA PRO A 24 0.86 37.06 -10.14
C PRO A 24 -0.02 36.21 -9.22
N ALA A 25 -0.83 35.33 -9.81
CA ALA A 25 -1.57 34.33 -9.06
C ALA A 25 -0.56 33.50 -8.24
N ALA A 26 -0.69 33.55 -6.91
CA ALA A 26 0.08 32.71 -6.01
C ALA A 26 -0.13 31.25 -6.42
N ARG A 27 0.93 30.61 -6.95
CA ARG A 27 0.92 29.19 -7.25
C ARG A 27 0.81 28.45 -5.93
N ALA A 28 -0.01 27.41 -5.89
CA ALA A 28 0.03 26.45 -4.79
C ALA A 28 1.50 26.06 -4.57
N GLU A 29 2.00 26.24 -3.34
CA GLU A 29 3.41 26.04 -3.03
C GLU A 29 3.75 24.56 -3.21
N GLU A 30 4.25 24.20 -4.39
CA GLU A 30 4.76 22.86 -4.68
C GLU A 30 6.02 22.63 -3.84
N LEU A 31 6.06 21.49 -3.15
CA LEU A 31 7.23 21.12 -2.35
C LEU A 31 8.50 21.11 -3.23
N PRO A 32 9.65 21.56 -2.72
CA PRO A 32 10.89 21.51 -3.47
C PRO A 32 11.19 20.10 -3.99
N ALA A 33 11.69 19.99 -5.21
CA ALA A 33 12.02 18.70 -5.83
C ALA A 33 12.98 17.86 -4.96
N ALA A 34 13.94 18.52 -4.30
CA ALA A 34 14.86 17.88 -3.35
C ALA A 34 14.13 17.26 -2.15
N THR A 35 13.11 17.94 -1.60
CA THR A 35 12.27 17.40 -0.52
C THR A 35 11.50 16.18 -0.99
N LEU A 36 10.90 16.21 -2.18
CA LEU A 36 10.20 15.05 -2.74
C LEU A 36 11.14 13.88 -3.02
N GLN A 37 12.39 14.14 -3.43
CA GLN A 37 13.40 13.09 -3.59
C GLN A 37 13.79 12.45 -2.25
N ALA A 38 14.00 13.27 -1.21
CA ALA A 38 14.27 12.77 0.14
C ALA A 38 13.09 11.96 0.72
N VAL A 39 11.85 12.39 0.47
CA VAL A 39 10.63 11.63 0.82
C VAL A 39 10.65 10.25 0.14
N ARG A 40 10.96 10.20 -1.16
CA ARG A 40 11.04 8.93 -1.91
C ARG A 40 12.13 8.01 -1.37
N ALA A 41 13.30 8.55 -1.05
CA ALA A 41 14.41 7.78 -0.50
C ALA A 41 14.03 7.15 0.84
N ILE A 42 13.60 7.95 1.82
CA ILE A 42 13.28 7.45 3.16
C ILE A 42 12.13 6.43 3.13
N ALA A 43 11.06 6.70 2.38
CA ALA A 43 9.94 5.76 2.27
C ALA A 43 10.35 4.48 1.50
N GLY A 44 11.18 4.63 0.46
CA GLY A 44 11.69 3.52 -0.33
C GLY A 44 12.59 2.59 0.47
N ASP A 45 13.54 3.15 1.22
CA ASP A 45 14.48 2.40 2.06
C ASP A 45 13.74 1.62 3.16
N ALA A 46 12.77 2.25 3.81
CA ALA A 46 11.96 1.60 4.84
C ALA A 46 11.08 0.47 4.28
N ALA A 47 10.55 0.64 3.06
CA ALA A 47 9.79 -0.41 2.39
C ALA A 47 10.70 -1.56 1.94
N ALA A 48 11.86 -1.25 1.37
CA ALA A 48 12.84 -2.23 0.92
C ALA A 48 13.38 -3.08 2.07
N ALA A 49 13.52 -2.51 3.28
CA ALA A 49 13.93 -3.25 4.47
C ALA A 49 12.94 -4.34 4.92
N LEU A 50 11.65 -4.21 4.56
CA LEU A 50 10.61 -5.19 4.90
C LEU A 50 10.19 -6.07 3.72
N ALA A 51 10.41 -5.60 2.49
CA ALA A 51 10.04 -6.33 1.29
C ALA A 51 10.94 -7.58 1.11
N PRO A 52 10.40 -8.70 0.60
CA PRO A 52 11.21 -9.81 0.14
C PRO A 52 12.27 -9.37 -0.87
N ALA A 53 13.42 -10.06 -0.87
CA ALA A 53 14.50 -9.77 -1.78
C ALA A 53 14.05 -9.87 -3.25
N GLY A 54 14.51 -8.93 -4.08
CA GLY A 54 14.23 -8.92 -5.53
C GLY A 54 12.93 -8.23 -5.94
N LEU A 55 12.14 -7.70 -5.00
CA LEU A 55 10.95 -6.91 -5.34
C LEU A 55 11.31 -5.45 -5.65
N ARG A 56 10.60 -4.85 -6.61
CA ARG A 56 10.82 -3.44 -7.01
C ARG A 56 9.90 -2.51 -6.22
N VAL A 57 10.49 -1.61 -5.46
CA VAL A 57 9.75 -0.58 -4.72
C VAL A 57 9.56 0.66 -5.59
N GLU A 58 8.35 1.22 -5.59
CA GLU A 58 8.00 2.47 -6.25
C GLU A 58 7.24 3.37 -5.29
N VAL A 59 7.79 4.56 -5.02
CA VAL A 59 7.18 5.53 -4.11
C VAL A 59 6.55 6.66 -4.92
N VAL A 60 5.25 6.85 -4.71
CA VAL A 60 4.45 7.92 -5.30
C VAL A 60 4.06 8.91 -4.20
N PRO A 61 4.75 10.06 -4.08
CA PRO A 61 4.32 11.12 -3.19
C PRO A 61 2.96 11.67 -3.62
N GLY A 62 2.07 11.89 -2.65
CA GLY A 62 0.85 12.65 -2.85
C GLY A 62 1.09 14.15 -2.76
N ALA A 63 0.02 14.90 -2.52
CA ALA A 63 0.06 16.33 -2.25
C ALA A 63 -0.22 16.62 -0.77
N LEU A 64 0.32 17.74 -0.28
CA LEU A 64 -0.12 18.31 0.99
C LEU A 64 -1.58 18.76 0.90
N ASP A 65 -2.27 18.82 2.04
CA ASP A 65 -3.62 19.40 2.09
C ASP A 65 -3.57 20.86 1.63
N PRO A 66 -4.30 21.24 0.57
CA PRO A 66 -4.25 22.59 0.00
C PRO A 66 -4.73 23.68 0.97
N ARG A 67 -5.36 23.31 2.09
CA ARG A 67 -5.79 24.24 3.14
C ARG A 67 -4.65 24.61 4.10
N LEU A 68 -3.52 23.90 4.05
CA LEU A 68 -2.35 24.20 4.87
C LEU A 68 -1.69 25.50 4.40
N LYS A 69 -1.57 26.45 5.33
CA LYS A 69 -0.82 27.70 5.13
C LYS A 69 0.51 27.57 5.86
N LEU A 70 1.53 27.09 5.16
CA LEU A 70 2.86 26.89 5.73
C LEU A 70 3.69 28.15 5.57
N ALA A 71 4.39 28.54 6.63
CA ALA A 71 5.39 29.60 6.53
C ALA A 71 6.58 29.11 5.67
N PRO A 72 7.24 30.00 4.90
CA PRO A 72 8.42 29.65 4.13
C PRO A 72 9.48 28.97 5.01
N CYS A 73 10.03 27.86 4.52
CA CYS A 73 11.01 27.07 5.25
C CYS A 73 12.27 26.82 4.40
N PRO A 74 13.46 27.25 4.86
CA PRO A 74 14.69 27.04 4.10
C PRO A 74 15.16 25.58 4.13
N ARG A 75 14.83 24.81 5.18
CA ARG A 75 15.21 23.40 5.30
C ARG A 75 14.04 22.57 5.81
N ILE A 76 13.41 21.83 4.90
CA ILE A 76 12.38 20.84 5.24
C ILE A 76 13.06 19.49 5.42
N GLU A 77 12.88 18.88 6.59
CA GLU A 77 13.41 17.55 6.89
C GLU A 77 12.28 16.50 6.90
N PRO A 78 12.30 15.53 5.97
CA PRO A 78 11.38 14.40 6.01
C PRO A 78 11.79 13.36 7.05
N TYR A 79 10.80 12.69 7.66
CA TYR A 79 11.02 11.60 8.60
C TYR A 79 9.87 10.59 8.57
N LEU A 80 10.14 9.35 8.98
CA LEU A 80 9.10 8.33 9.15
C LEU A 80 8.53 8.39 10.57
N PRO A 81 7.22 8.56 10.74
CA PRO A 81 6.60 8.42 12.04
C PRO A 81 6.75 6.98 12.57
N PRO A 82 6.94 6.77 13.87
CA PRO A 82 7.01 5.43 14.43
C PRO A 82 5.67 4.69 14.26
N GLY A 83 5.74 3.37 14.14
CA GLY A 83 4.55 2.49 14.08
C GLY A 83 3.77 2.53 12.76
N VAL A 84 4.29 3.16 11.70
CA VAL A 84 3.66 3.15 10.38
C VAL A 84 4.17 1.97 9.54
N ARG A 85 3.24 1.29 8.87
CA ARG A 85 3.56 0.29 7.84
C ARG A 85 4.19 1.02 6.64
N PRO A 86 5.42 0.70 6.20
CA PRO A 86 6.15 1.51 5.21
C PRO A 86 5.80 1.18 3.74
N TRP A 87 4.81 0.33 3.48
CA TRP A 87 4.30 -0.02 2.15
C TRP A 87 2.77 0.10 2.07
N GLY A 88 2.23 0.39 0.89
CA GLY A 88 0.83 0.70 0.63
C GLY A 88 0.56 2.19 0.83
N ARG A 89 -0.62 2.53 1.35
CA ARG A 89 -0.91 3.91 1.77
C ARG A 89 -0.17 4.22 3.07
N ALA A 90 0.80 5.12 3.00
CA ALA A 90 1.63 5.53 4.13
C ALA A 90 1.71 7.06 4.22
N ARG A 91 2.46 7.55 5.19
CA ARG A 91 2.65 8.99 5.43
C ARG A 91 4.09 9.27 5.84
N VAL A 92 4.64 10.35 5.32
CA VAL A 92 5.96 10.87 5.70
C VAL A 92 5.75 12.19 6.42
N GLY A 93 6.35 12.35 7.60
CA GLY A 93 6.35 13.60 8.32
C GLY A 93 7.33 14.58 7.68
N LEU A 94 6.96 15.84 7.58
CA LEU A 94 7.80 16.93 7.11
C LEU A 94 7.87 17.97 8.23
N ARG A 95 9.08 18.24 8.72
CA ARG A 95 9.31 19.29 9.73
C ARG A 95 10.18 20.39 9.16
N CYS A 96 9.81 21.63 9.45
CA CYS A 96 10.66 22.77 9.13
C CYS A 96 11.79 22.90 10.15
N GLN A 97 13.02 23.04 9.65
CA GLN A 97 14.19 23.45 10.42
C GLN A 97 14.74 24.75 9.83
N GLY A 98 15.02 25.73 10.69
CA GLY A 98 15.64 26.99 10.27
C GLY A 98 14.71 28.03 9.65
N GLY A 99 13.38 27.82 9.68
CA GLY A 99 12.41 28.86 9.34
C GLY A 99 12.06 29.76 10.53
N ALA A 100 11.47 30.93 10.28
CA ALA A 100 11.00 31.84 11.32
C ALA A 100 9.85 31.24 12.16
N VAL A 101 9.07 30.34 11.55
CA VAL A 101 7.97 29.63 12.20
C VAL A 101 8.21 28.13 12.03
N ALA A 102 8.28 27.42 13.16
CA ALA A 102 8.35 25.96 13.15
C ALA A 102 6.98 25.37 12.79
N TRP A 103 6.98 24.38 11.89
CA TRP A 103 5.79 23.62 11.55
C TRP A 103 6.14 22.16 11.31
N ASN A 104 5.14 21.30 11.48
CA ASN A 104 5.24 19.86 11.24
C ASN A 104 3.94 19.39 10.60
N VAL A 105 4.04 18.75 9.43
CA VAL A 105 2.90 18.28 8.64
C VAL A 105 3.16 16.88 8.11
N TYR A 106 2.11 16.23 7.60
CA TYR A 106 2.22 14.91 7.01
C TYR A 106 1.92 14.96 5.52
N LEU A 107 2.83 14.38 4.74
CA LEU A 107 2.64 14.16 3.31
C LEU A 107 2.15 12.72 3.10
N PRO A 108 0.97 12.50 2.50
CA PRO A 108 0.55 11.17 2.10
C PRO A 108 1.50 10.64 1.02
N VAL A 109 1.89 9.37 1.13
CA VAL A 109 2.69 8.67 0.13
C VAL A 109 2.04 7.32 -0.17
N THR A 110 2.08 6.91 -1.43
CA THR A 110 1.69 5.54 -1.84
C THR A 110 2.94 4.80 -2.24
N VAL A 111 3.27 3.75 -1.51
CA VAL A 111 4.44 2.91 -1.77
C VAL A 111 3.95 1.60 -2.36
N LYS A 112 4.26 1.38 -3.63
CA LYS A 112 3.95 0.16 -4.37
C LYS A 112 5.14 -0.79 -4.30
N VAL A 113 4.88 -2.08 -4.19
CA VAL A 113 5.92 -3.11 -4.19
C VAL A 113 5.59 -4.13 -5.26
N TRP A 114 6.33 -4.07 -6.35
CA TRP A 114 6.09 -4.88 -7.53
C TRP A 114 6.84 -6.21 -7.44
N GLY A 115 6.08 -7.29 -7.59
CA GLY A 115 6.61 -8.65 -7.57
C GLY A 115 5.71 -9.63 -8.32
N PRO A 116 6.19 -10.87 -8.50
CA PRO A 116 5.39 -11.91 -9.12
C PRO A 116 4.19 -12.25 -8.23
N GLY A 117 3.07 -12.58 -8.85
CA GLY A 117 1.88 -13.06 -8.16
C GLY A 117 0.92 -13.70 -9.15
N VAL A 118 0.08 -14.60 -8.65
CA VAL A 118 -0.96 -15.24 -9.44
C VAL A 118 -2.07 -14.23 -9.73
N VAL A 119 -2.46 -14.14 -11.00
CA VAL A 119 -3.55 -13.30 -11.49
C VAL A 119 -4.56 -14.13 -12.26
N ALA A 120 -5.81 -13.68 -12.30
CA ALA A 120 -6.84 -14.30 -13.12
C ALA A 120 -6.68 -13.92 -14.59
N VAL A 121 -6.75 -14.90 -15.50
CA VAL A 121 -6.68 -14.67 -16.95
C VAL A 121 -7.96 -14.02 -17.47
N SER A 122 -9.10 -14.37 -16.87
CA SER A 122 -10.43 -13.82 -17.17
C SER A 122 -11.16 -13.45 -15.90
N ALA A 123 -12.32 -12.80 -16.01
CA ALA A 123 -13.19 -12.62 -14.86
C ALA A 123 -13.69 -14.00 -14.36
N LEU A 124 -13.67 -14.20 -13.04
CA LEU A 124 -14.11 -15.41 -12.36
C LEU A 124 -15.15 -15.06 -11.31
N ALA A 125 -16.25 -15.80 -11.29
CA ALA A 125 -17.34 -15.55 -10.35
C ALA A 125 -17.04 -16.17 -8.97
N GLN A 126 -17.66 -15.62 -7.94
CA GLN A 126 -17.72 -16.26 -6.62
C GLN A 126 -18.22 -17.69 -6.75
N GLY A 127 -17.63 -18.62 -5.99
CA GLY A 127 -17.98 -20.03 -6.04
C GLY A 127 -17.31 -20.82 -7.17
N THR A 128 -16.58 -20.17 -8.07
CA THR A 128 -15.77 -20.86 -9.08
C THR A 128 -14.71 -21.72 -8.40
N VAL A 129 -14.60 -22.97 -8.86
CA VAL A 129 -13.47 -23.85 -8.53
C VAL A 129 -12.35 -23.53 -9.50
N LEU A 130 -11.21 -23.12 -8.97
CA LEU A 130 -10.06 -22.65 -9.73
C LEU A 130 -9.40 -23.80 -10.49
N ALA A 131 -9.29 -23.62 -11.79
CA ALA A 131 -8.47 -24.46 -12.67
C ALA A 131 -7.15 -23.75 -13.02
N PRO A 132 -6.03 -24.48 -13.18
CA PRO A 132 -4.73 -23.87 -13.46
C PRO A 132 -4.68 -23.00 -14.72
N ASP A 133 -5.49 -23.31 -15.74
CA ASP A 133 -5.57 -22.56 -17.01
C ASP A 133 -6.29 -21.20 -16.89
N GLN A 134 -7.03 -20.98 -15.81
CA GLN A 134 -7.68 -19.71 -15.49
C GLN A 134 -6.74 -18.72 -14.78
N LEU A 135 -5.54 -19.19 -14.43
CA LEU A 135 -4.57 -18.48 -13.60
C LEU A 135 -3.24 -18.39 -14.32
N THR A 136 -2.53 -17.29 -14.10
CA THR A 136 -1.16 -17.11 -14.61
C THR A 136 -0.33 -16.32 -13.61
N LEU A 137 0.99 -16.39 -13.72
CA LEU A 137 1.87 -15.47 -13.02
C LEU A 137 1.95 -14.13 -13.76
N GLY A 138 1.91 -13.04 -13.00
CA GLY A 138 2.06 -11.68 -13.50
C GLY A 138 2.76 -10.78 -12.49
N GLN A 139 3.19 -9.60 -12.94
CA GLN A 139 3.73 -8.57 -12.06
C GLN A 139 2.59 -7.79 -11.40
N VAL A 140 2.54 -7.81 -10.08
CA VAL A 140 1.44 -7.26 -9.29
C VAL A 140 1.98 -6.42 -8.13
N ASP A 141 1.15 -5.51 -7.63
CA ASP A 141 1.48 -4.71 -6.46
C ASP A 141 1.14 -5.49 -5.17
N TRP A 142 2.18 -5.97 -4.49
CA TRP A 142 2.11 -6.66 -3.21
C TRP A 142 1.60 -5.75 -2.09
N ALA A 143 1.79 -4.44 -2.25
CA ALA A 143 1.40 -3.45 -1.26
C ALA A 143 -0.02 -2.90 -1.47
N ALA A 144 -0.72 -3.33 -2.53
CA ALA A 144 -2.09 -2.93 -2.83
C ALA A 144 -3.08 -3.34 -1.72
N GLU A 145 -2.82 -4.45 -1.04
CA GLU A 145 -3.63 -4.96 0.07
C GLU A 145 -2.77 -5.37 1.27
N ALA A 146 -3.42 -5.70 2.38
CA ALA A 146 -2.75 -6.15 3.60
C ALA A 146 -2.09 -7.53 3.40
N THR A 147 -2.78 -8.41 2.69
CA THR A 147 -2.34 -9.78 2.41
C THR A 147 -1.58 -9.82 1.09
N PRO A 148 -0.39 -10.45 1.05
CA PRO A 148 0.37 -10.57 -0.19
C PRO A 148 -0.34 -11.48 -1.21
N PRO A 149 -0.08 -11.29 -2.51
CA PRO A 149 -0.58 -12.18 -3.55
C PRO A 149 -0.01 -13.59 -3.39
N LEU A 150 -0.78 -14.58 -3.81
CA LEU A 150 -0.34 -15.97 -3.89
C LEU A 150 0.67 -16.11 -5.04
N ALA A 151 1.63 -17.02 -4.92
CA ALA A 151 2.78 -17.10 -5.82
C ALA A 151 2.91 -18.41 -6.60
N ALA A 152 2.04 -19.40 -6.36
CA ALA A 152 2.09 -20.70 -7.01
C ALA A 152 0.70 -21.07 -7.54
N VAL A 153 0.58 -21.30 -8.85
CA VAL A 153 -0.69 -21.61 -9.51
C VAL A 153 -1.18 -23.01 -9.14
N GLU A 154 -0.26 -23.96 -9.05
CA GLU A 154 -0.52 -25.38 -8.79
C GLU A 154 -1.15 -25.59 -7.42
N ALA A 155 -0.75 -24.79 -6.42
CA ALA A 155 -1.30 -24.83 -5.07
C ALA A 155 -2.77 -24.37 -4.99
N LEU A 156 -3.31 -23.79 -6.07
CA LEU A 156 -4.63 -23.17 -6.13
C LEU A 156 -5.63 -24.03 -6.90
N ALA A 157 -5.17 -25.06 -7.60
CA ALA A 157 -6.04 -26.01 -8.27
C ALA A 157 -7.06 -26.62 -7.29
N GLY A 158 -8.34 -26.60 -7.66
CA GLY A 158 -9.43 -27.14 -6.84
C GLY A 158 -9.87 -26.24 -5.68
N ARG A 159 -9.23 -25.08 -5.47
CA ARG A 159 -9.69 -24.09 -4.49
C ARG A 159 -10.92 -23.36 -4.99
N THR A 160 -11.77 -22.90 -4.09
CA THR A 160 -13.02 -22.20 -4.46
C THR A 160 -12.92 -20.72 -4.12
N LEU A 161 -13.35 -19.85 -5.03
CA LEU A 161 -13.43 -18.42 -4.77
C LEU A 161 -14.53 -18.07 -3.74
N ALA A 162 -14.18 -17.21 -2.80
CA ALA A 162 -15.09 -16.60 -1.83
C ALA A 162 -15.72 -15.30 -2.33
N ARG A 163 -15.19 -14.69 -3.41
CA ARG A 163 -15.71 -13.48 -4.06
C ARG A 163 -15.48 -13.49 -5.58
N ASN A 164 -16.09 -12.53 -6.28
CA ASN A 164 -15.77 -12.29 -7.69
C ASN A 164 -14.34 -11.75 -7.83
N LEU A 165 -13.67 -12.13 -8.91
CA LEU A 165 -12.31 -11.73 -9.25
C LEU A 165 -12.29 -11.23 -10.69
N ALA A 166 -11.78 -10.03 -10.93
CA ALA A 166 -11.69 -9.45 -12.26
C ALA A 166 -10.50 -10.02 -13.05
N ALA A 167 -10.56 -9.90 -14.39
CA ALA A 167 -9.42 -10.24 -15.24
C ALA A 167 -8.20 -9.37 -14.90
N GLY A 168 -7.03 -9.99 -14.76
CA GLY A 168 -5.77 -9.35 -14.35
C GLY A 168 -5.68 -9.02 -12.86
N GLU A 169 -6.72 -9.27 -12.07
CA GLU A 169 -6.69 -9.07 -10.63
C GLU A 169 -5.81 -10.14 -9.96
N SER A 170 -5.05 -9.73 -8.95
CA SER A 170 -4.17 -10.63 -8.21
C SER A 170 -4.94 -11.42 -7.18
N LEU A 171 -4.64 -12.72 -7.09
CA LEU A 171 -5.32 -13.66 -6.20
C LEU A 171 -4.60 -13.73 -4.85
N ARG A 172 -5.36 -13.58 -3.77
CA ARG A 172 -4.92 -13.61 -2.36
C ARG A 172 -5.64 -14.71 -1.59
N VAL A 173 -5.13 -15.05 -0.41
CA VAL A 173 -5.76 -16.09 0.43
C VAL A 173 -7.19 -15.70 0.84
N ASP A 174 -7.45 -14.41 1.05
CA ASP A 174 -8.76 -13.88 1.46
C ASP A 174 -9.80 -13.95 0.32
N ASP A 175 -9.36 -14.16 -0.92
CA ASP A 175 -10.23 -14.36 -2.07
C ASP A 175 -10.75 -15.81 -2.15
N LEU A 176 -10.19 -16.71 -1.34
CA LEU A 176 -10.50 -18.13 -1.34
C LEU A 176 -11.40 -18.49 -0.16
N LYS A 177 -12.27 -19.48 -0.36
CA LYS A 177 -12.95 -20.14 0.76
C LYS A 177 -11.89 -20.84 1.61
N ALA A 178 -11.86 -20.50 2.89
CA ALA A 178 -11.00 -21.16 3.86
C ALA A 178 -11.33 -22.66 3.90
N ARG A 179 -10.30 -23.51 3.89
CA ARG A 179 -10.50 -24.95 4.09
C ARG A 179 -10.49 -25.33 5.56
N GLU A 180 -11.22 -26.39 5.87
CA GLU A 180 -11.09 -27.12 7.12
C GLU A 180 -10.03 -28.21 6.92
N TRP A 181 -8.94 -28.13 7.67
CA TRP A 181 -7.85 -29.11 7.64
C TRP A 181 -8.14 -30.33 8.51
N PHE A 182 -8.92 -30.17 9.57
CA PHE A 182 -9.33 -31.22 10.51
C PHE A 182 -10.48 -30.72 11.41
N ALA A 183 -11.27 -31.66 11.94
CA ALA A 183 -12.39 -31.40 12.83
C ALA A 183 -11.95 -31.27 14.30
N ALA A 184 -12.88 -30.86 15.17
CA ALA A 184 -12.66 -30.95 16.61
C ALA A 184 -12.77 -32.41 17.06
N GLY A 185 -11.85 -32.84 17.94
CA GLY A 185 -11.67 -34.22 18.38
C GLY A 185 -10.61 -34.98 17.57
N ASP A 186 -10.17 -34.44 16.43
CA ASP A 186 -9.17 -35.13 15.60
C ASP A 186 -7.80 -35.15 16.27
N ALA A 187 -7.08 -36.25 16.05
CA ALA A 187 -5.68 -36.36 16.43
C ALA A 187 -4.83 -35.45 15.51
N VAL A 188 -3.97 -34.63 16.12
CA VAL A 188 -3.14 -33.66 15.40
C VAL A 188 -1.68 -33.76 15.81
N HIS A 189 -0.81 -33.47 14.85
CA HIS A 189 0.62 -33.25 15.04
C HIS A 189 0.88 -31.76 15.29
N ILE A 190 1.31 -31.46 16.51
CA ILE A 190 1.65 -30.12 16.96
C ILE A 190 3.14 -29.91 16.73
N VAL A 191 3.52 -28.89 15.98
CA VAL A 191 4.92 -28.56 15.67
C VAL A 191 5.22 -27.15 16.17
N ALA A 192 6.14 -27.04 17.10
CA ALA A 192 6.65 -25.78 17.61
C ALA A 192 8.05 -25.53 17.03
N ARG A 193 8.30 -24.35 16.45
CA ARG A 193 9.61 -23.98 15.88
C ARG A 193 10.20 -22.81 16.65
N GLY A 194 11.45 -22.97 17.07
CA GLY A 194 12.28 -21.91 17.64
C GLY A 194 13.46 -21.60 16.73
N ASN A 195 14.34 -20.70 17.18
CA ASN A 195 15.54 -20.36 16.42
C ASN A 195 16.51 -21.56 16.39
N GLY A 196 16.55 -22.26 15.25
CA GLY A 196 17.45 -23.41 15.03
C GLY A 196 16.95 -24.77 15.53
N PHE A 197 15.72 -24.88 16.04
CA PHE A 197 15.16 -26.16 16.49
C PHE A 197 13.65 -26.27 16.22
N ALA A 198 13.16 -27.51 16.14
CA ALA A 198 11.72 -27.81 16.06
C ALA A 198 11.37 -28.94 17.03
N VAL A 199 10.28 -28.77 17.76
CA VAL A 199 9.71 -29.78 18.67
C VAL A 199 8.37 -30.21 18.11
N SER A 200 8.15 -31.51 17.96
CA SER A 200 6.87 -32.06 17.54
C SER A 200 6.28 -32.96 18.61
N THR A 201 4.97 -32.86 18.84
CA THR A 201 4.22 -33.73 19.73
C THR A 201 2.86 -34.06 19.11
N ARG A 202 2.17 -35.06 19.65
CA ARG A 202 0.79 -35.36 19.28
C ARG A 202 -0.17 -34.70 20.28
N GLY A 203 -1.40 -34.52 19.83
CA GLY A 203 -2.48 -33.98 20.64
C GLY A 203 -3.82 -34.14 19.97
N GLU A 204 -4.81 -33.50 20.57
CA GLU A 204 -6.21 -33.50 20.11
C GLU A 204 -6.64 -32.07 19.81
N ALA A 205 -7.32 -31.88 18.67
CA ALA A 205 -7.93 -30.60 18.32
C ALA A 205 -9.16 -30.33 19.20
N LEU A 206 -9.15 -29.26 19.99
CA LEU A 206 -10.31 -28.83 20.78
C LEU A 206 -11.31 -28.01 19.94
N THR A 207 -10.85 -27.44 18.84
CA THR A 207 -11.65 -26.66 17.88
C THR A 207 -11.30 -27.08 16.46
N ARG A 208 -12.18 -26.80 15.49
CA ARG A 208 -11.92 -27.07 14.07
C ARG A 208 -10.67 -26.33 13.58
N GLY A 209 -9.86 -27.02 12.78
CA GLY A 209 -8.65 -26.46 12.16
C GLY A 209 -8.96 -25.77 10.85
N ILE A 210 -9.41 -24.51 10.90
CA ILE A 210 -9.68 -23.73 9.69
C ILE A 210 -8.41 -22.98 9.27
N GLU A 211 -8.07 -23.05 7.99
CA GLU A 211 -6.95 -22.32 7.39
C GLU A 211 -6.99 -20.82 7.76
N GLY A 212 -5.84 -20.30 8.22
CA GLY A 212 -5.71 -18.90 8.62
C GLY A 212 -6.39 -18.53 9.95
N ARG A 213 -7.06 -19.46 10.63
CA ARG A 213 -7.69 -19.22 11.94
C ARG A 213 -6.95 -19.95 13.06
N PRO A 214 -6.80 -19.32 14.24
CA PRO A 214 -6.18 -19.99 15.38
C PRO A 214 -7.02 -21.18 15.84
N VAL A 215 -6.34 -22.26 16.21
CA VAL A 215 -6.94 -23.50 16.71
C VAL A 215 -6.42 -23.80 18.10
N ARG A 216 -7.30 -24.28 18.99
CA ARG A 216 -6.90 -24.77 20.31
C ARG A 216 -6.66 -26.27 20.24
N VAL A 217 -5.52 -26.70 20.74
CA VAL A 217 -5.12 -28.11 20.78
C VAL A 217 -4.71 -28.50 22.19
N ARG A 218 -4.97 -29.74 22.58
CA ARG A 218 -4.54 -30.31 23.86
C ARG A 218 -3.45 -31.33 23.59
N THR A 219 -2.26 -31.11 24.15
CA THR A 219 -1.14 -32.05 24.07
C THR A 219 -1.44 -33.32 24.87
N GLU A 220 -0.74 -34.41 24.59
CA GLU A 220 -0.77 -35.63 25.44
C GLU A 220 -0.47 -35.35 26.92
N ALA A 221 0.39 -34.37 27.22
CA ALA A 221 0.68 -33.92 28.59
C ALA A 221 -0.44 -33.07 29.23
N GLY A 222 -1.60 -32.93 28.60
CA GLY A 222 -2.76 -32.20 29.11
C GLY A 222 -2.73 -30.67 28.95
N ARG A 223 -1.63 -30.09 28.44
CA ARG A 223 -1.51 -28.65 28.19
C ARG A 223 -2.34 -28.22 26.98
N ILE A 224 -3.00 -27.07 27.08
CA ILE A 224 -3.73 -26.46 25.96
C ILE A 224 -2.84 -25.41 25.30
N LEU A 225 -2.65 -25.54 24.00
CA LEU A 225 -1.88 -24.62 23.18
C LEU A 225 -2.79 -24.00 22.12
N THR A 226 -2.45 -22.79 21.68
CA THR A 226 -3.07 -22.14 20.52
C THR A 226 -2.05 -22.10 19.40
N GLY A 227 -2.43 -22.59 18.21
CA GLY A 227 -1.58 -22.60 17.03
C GLY A 227 -2.35 -22.28 15.77
N LEU A 228 -1.68 -22.40 14.63
CA LEU A 228 -2.26 -22.24 13.29
C LEU A 228 -2.31 -23.58 12.56
N PRO A 229 -3.48 -23.99 12.03
CA PRO A 229 -3.60 -25.14 11.13
C PRO A 229 -2.82 -24.89 9.84
N THR A 230 -1.89 -25.79 9.51
CA THR A 230 -1.01 -25.65 8.34
C THR A 230 -1.17 -26.74 7.29
N ALA A 231 -1.71 -27.90 7.68
CA ALA A 231 -2.03 -29.01 6.79
C ALA A 231 -3.04 -29.95 7.49
N GLU A 232 -3.49 -30.98 6.78
CA GLU A 232 -4.31 -32.04 7.36
C GLU A 232 -3.65 -32.63 8.61
N GLY A 233 -4.39 -32.63 9.72
CA GLY A 233 -3.90 -33.10 11.02
C GLY A 233 -2.65 -32.38 11.56
N ARG A 234 -2.31 -31.17 11.08
CA ARG A 234 -1.08 -30.45 11.49
C ARG A 234 -1.37 -29.04 12.03
N VAL A 235 -0.74 -28.73 13.15
CA VAL A 235 -0.80 -27.42 13.80
C VAL A 235 0.60 -26.91 14.09
N ASP A 236 0.92 -25.71 13.61
CA ASP A 236 2.17 -25.02 13.93
C ASP A 236 1.91 -24.03 15.09
N VAL A 237 2.77 -24.06 16.12
CA VAL A 237 2.70 -23.18 17.30
C VAL A 237 3.94 -22.29 17.34
N THR A 238 3.76 -21.00 17.53
CA THR A 238 4.86 -20.05 17.74
C THR A 238 5.28 -20.10 19.22
N LEU A 239 6.60 -20.28 19.46
CA LEU A 239 7.22 -20.26 20.80
C LEU A 239 7.55 -18.83 21.25
#